data_AF-H2ZKQ3-F1
#
_entry.id   AF-H2ZKQ3-F1
#
_cell.length_a   1.000
_cell.length_b   1.000
_cell.length_c   1.000
_cell.angle_alpha   90.00
_cell.angle_beta   90.00
_cell.angle_gamma   90.00
#
_symmetry.space_group_name_H-M   'P 1'
#
loop_
_entity.id
_entity.type
_entity.pdbx_description
1 polymer ?
#
loop_
_entity_poly.entity_id
_entity_poly.type
_entity_poly.pdbx_seq_one_letter_code
_entity_poly.pdbx_strand_id
1 'polypeptide(L)'
;MGKVVKVTITRDKDSRESKGLAFILYLKKEDALKAADIMNGKEIFGRTLKCSIAKDNGRTKEFIKRKEYKNKTRCFECGETDHLSYNCPRNKLGNREPPPKKKKNRKPQVNFHNIKRTKQVKVTKETEESDGSGEDPALESLSHVIAENFRNPPLNDVGMSSKKKYKQDSYFSDEEDLD
;
A
#
# COMPACT_ATOMS: atom_id res chain seq x y z
N MET A 1 17.42 -3.15 3.84
CA MET A 1 16.05 -2.98 4.38
C MET A 1 15.18 -2.47 3.24
N GLY A 2 14.01 -3.08 3.00
CA GLY A 2 13.18 -2.78 1.82
C GLY A 2 11.96 -1.92 2.10
N LYS A 3 11.24 -1.55 1.03
CA LYS A 3 10.00 -0.78 1.11
C LYS A 3 8.85 -1.66 1.62
N VAL A 4 8.24 -1.24 2.73
CA VAL A 4 7.05 -1.87 3.30
C VAL A 4 5.80 -1.36 2.58
N VAL A 5 4.93 -2.28 2.18
CA VAL A 5 3.67 -1.99 1.49
C VAL A 5 2.50 -1.99 2.47
N LYS A 6 2.45 -2.95 3.39
CA LYS A 6 1.34 -3.10 4.34
C LYS A 6 1.82 -3.74 5.64
N VAL A 7 1.36 -3.22 6.77
CA VAL A 7 1.54 -3.81 8.09
C VAL A 7 0.18 -4.22 8.63
N THR A 8 0.06 -5.45 9.11
CA THR A 8 -1.18 -5.97 9.71
C THR A 8 -0.87 -6.57 11.07
N ILE A 9 -1.40 -5.99 12.14
CA ILE A 9 -1.25 -6.48 13.51
C ILE A 9 -2.48 -7.33 13.84
N THR A 10 -2.25 -8.56 14.30
CA THR A 10 -3.34 -9.44 14.72
C THR A 10 -3.79 -9.02 16.11
N ARG A 11 -5.07 -8.68 16.24
CA ARG A 11 -5.70 -8.28 17.49
C ARG A 11 -6.79 -9.24 17.88
N ASP A 12 -7.08 -9.31 19.17
CA ASP A 12 -8.19 -10.11 19.65
C ASP A 12 -9.55 -9.50 19.32
N LYS A 13 -10.56 -10.37 19.14
CA LYS A 13 -11.88 -9.93 18.74
C LYS A 13 -12.63 -9.26 19.89
N ASP A 14 -12.34 -9.61 21.13
CA ASP A 14 -13.15 -9.12 22.25
C ASP A 14 -12.33 -8.11 23.08
N SER A 15 -11.09 -8.45 23.45
CA SER A 15 -10.23 -7.53 24.21
C SER A 15 -9.64 -6.40 23.37
N ARG A 16 -9.53 -6.59 22.04
CA ARG A 16 -8.86 -5.68 21.07
C ARG A 16 -7.36 -5.51 21.31
N GLU A 17 -6.79 -6.26 22.22
CA GLU A 17 -5.36 -6.27 22.49
C GLU A 17 -4.58 -6.98 21.39
N SER A 18 -3.30 -6.64 21.23
CA SER A 18 -2.43 -7.30 20.28
C SER A 18 -2.15 -8.74 20.70
N LYS A 19 -2.30 -9.70 19.77
CA LYS A 19 -1.94 -11.11 20.02
C LYS A 19 -0.42 -11.37 19.99
N GLY A 20 0.40 -10.33 19.93
CA GLY A 20 1.86 -10.44 19.76
C GLY A 20 2.31 -10.92 18.38
N LEU A 21 1.41 -10.94 17.38
CA LEU A 21 1.70 -11.39 16.02
C LEU A 21 1.40 -10.29 14.99
N ALA A 22 2.31 -10.10 14.03
CA ALA A 22 2.15 -9.16 12.95
C ALA A 22 2.62 -9.74 11.62
N PHE A 23 1.97 -9.32 10.53
CA PHE A 23 2.35 -9.63 9.16
C PHE A 23 2.80 -8.36 8.47
N ILE A 24 3.99 -8.40 7.88
CA ILE A 24 4.59 -7.28 7.15
C ILE A 24 4.73 -7.71 5.69
N LEU A 25 4.11 -6.94 4.80
CA LEU A 25 4.23 -7.12 3.36
C LEU A 25 5.29 -6.17 2.83
N TYR A 26 6.38 -6.72 2.31
CA TYR A 26 7.39 -5.97 1.55
C TYR A 26 7.08 -5.95 0.07
N LEU A 27 7.65 -4.96 -0.65
CA LEU A 27 7.51 -4.86 -2.10
C LEU A 27 8.28 -5.98 -2.83
N LYS A 28 9.52 -6.27 -2.39
CA LYS A 28 10.37 -7.31 -2.96
C LYS A 28 10.52 -8.49 -1.98
N LYS A 29 10.56 -9.71 -2.51
CA LYS A 29 10.74 -10.93 -1.72
C LYS A 29 12.12 -10.98 -1.04
N GLU A 30 13.15 -10.55 -1.75
CA GLU A 30 14.53 -10.53 -1.23
C GLU A 30 14.67 -9.64 0.01
N ASP A 31 13.98 -8.50 0.01
CA ASP A 31 13.98 -7.59 1.15
C ASP A 31 13.28 -8.20 2.37
N ALA A 32 12.22 -8.97 2.15
CA ALA A 32 11.53 -9.69 3.22
C ALA A 32 12.41 -10.77 3.86
N LEU A 33 13.18 -11.51 3.05
CA LEU A 33 14.13 -12.52 3.51
C LEU A 33 15.22 -11.87 4.37
N LYS A 34 15.89 -10.86 3.82
CA LYS A 34 16.93 -10.10 4.55
C LYS A 34 16.38 -9.52 5.85
N ALA A 35 15.17 -8.95 5.83
CA ALA A 35 14.55 -8.41 7.04
C ALA A 35 14.23 -9.49 8.08
N ALA A 36 13.76 -10.66 7.66
CA ALA A 36 13.51 -11.77 8.57
C ALA A 36 14.81 -12.24 9.23
N ASP A 37 15.88 -12.43 8.45
CA ASP A 37 17.17 -12.90 8.95
C ASP A 37 17.81 -11.88 9.92
N ILE A 38 17.73 -10.59 9.59
CA ILE A 38 18.29 -9.51 10.41
C ILE A 38 17.49 -9.30 11.70
N MET A 39 16.18 -9.51 11.70
CA MET A 39 15.31 -9.20 12.85
C MET A 39 15.01 -10.41 13.74
N ASN A 40 15.17 -11.63 13.22
CA ASN A 40 14.96 -12.84 14.01
C ASN A 40 15.98 -12.92 15.15
N GLY A 41 15.51 -13.09 16.38
CA GLY A 41 16.33 -13.15 17.58
C GLY A 41 16.70 -11.80 18.19
N LYS A 42 16.30 -10.67 17.57
CA LYS A 42 16.51 -9.35 18.18
C LYS A 42 15.53 -9.08 19.31
N GLU A 43 16.01 -8.38 20.33
CA GLU A 43 15.17 -7.94 21.44
C GLU A 43 14.60 -6.55 21.16
N ILE A 44 13.28 -6.41 21.28
CA ILE A 44 12.56 -5.14 21.12
C ILE A 44 11.55 -5.04 22.26
N PHE A 45 11.56 -3.92 22.99
CA PHE A 45 10.66 -3.68 24.14
C PHE A 45 10.68 -4.82 25.17
N GLY A 46 11.86 -5.37 25.46
CA GLY A 46 12.03 -6.47 26.43
C GLY A 46 11.50 -7.83 25.96
N ARG A 47 11.23 -8.00 24.66
CA ARG A 47 10.77 -9.25 24.07
C ARG A 47 11.63 -9.64 22.88
N THR A 48 12.00 -10.91 22.81
CA THR A 48 12.73 -11.46 21.67
C THR A 48 11.78 -11.71 20.51
N LEU A 49 12.13 -11.19 19.33
CA LEU A 49 11.36 -11.36 18.12
C LEU A 49 11.66 -12.71 17.47
N LYS A 50 10.59 -13.40 17.05
CA LYS A 50 10.68 -14.52 16.13
C LYS A 50 10.18 -14.08 14.76
N CYS A 51 11.07 -14.02 13.79
CA CYS A 51 10.74 -13.60 12.43
C CYS A 51 10.94 -14.76 11.46
N SER A 52 9.96 -15.00 10.61
CA SER A 52 10.04 -16.01 9.55
C SER A 52 9.19 -15.58 8.36
N ILE A 53 9.46 -16.14 7.19
CA ILE A 53 8.65 -15.91 6.01
C ILE A 53 7.27 -16.55 6.20
N ALA A 54 6.24 -15.73 6.07
CA ALA A 54 4.86 -16.17 6.22
C ALA A 54 4.50 -17.21 5.14
N LYS A 55 3.94 -18.34 5.57
CA LYS A 55 3.35 -19.33 4.67
C LYS A 55 1.97 -18.83 4.25
N ASP A 56 1.72 -18.78 2.95
CA ASP A 56 0.39 -18.44 2.45
C ASP A 56 -0.57 -19.58 2.80
N ASN A 57 -1.69 -19.22 3.42
CA ASN A 57 -2.78 -20.15 3.75
C ASN A 57 -3.83 -20.23 2.63
N GLY A 58 -3.56 -19.61 1.47
CA GLY A 58 -4.47 -19.55 0.32
C GLY A 58 -5.62 -18.56 0.50
N ARG A 59 -5.80 -17.99 1.70
CA ARG A 59 -6.85 -17.01 1.99
C ARG A 59 -6.50 -15.61 1.54
N THR A 60 -5.30 -15.38 1.03
CA THR A 60 -4.87 -14.07 0.50
C THR A 60 -5.90 -13.50 -0.48
N LYS A 61 -6.47 -14.32 -1.37
CA LYS A 61 -7.53 -13.90 -2.31
C LYS A 61 -8.84 -13.49 -1.60
N GLU A 62 -9.18 -14.10 -0.47
CA GLU A 62 -10.35 -13.75 0.34
C GLU A 62 -10.18 -12.40 1.02
N PHE A 63 -8.97 -12.10 1.51
CA PHE A 63 -8.65 -10.81 2.13
C PHE A 63 -8.55 -9.65 1.12
N ILE A 64 -8.19 -9.94 -0.13
CA ILE A 64 -8.20 -8.96 -1.22
C ILE A 64 -9.64 -8.62 -1.65
N LYS A 65 -10.56 -9.60 -1.59
CA LYS A 65 -11.97 -9.36 -1.87
C LYS A 65 -12.58 -8.50 -0.77
N ARG A 66 -13.41 -7.52 -1.16
CA ARG A 66 -14.20 -6.75 -0.20
C ARG A 66 -15.08 -7.72 0.58
N LYS A 67 -14.90 -7.76 1.91
CA LYS A 67 -15.70 -8.59 2.80
C LYS A 67 -17.13 -8.05 2.80
N GLU A 68 -18.05 -8.84 2.26
CA GLU A 68 -19.46 -8.51 2.24
C GLU A 68 -20.13 -9.03 3.51
N TYR A 69 -20.46 -8.11 4.41
CA TYR A 69 -21.18 -8.44 5.64
C TYR A 69 -22.67 -8.60 5.30
N LYS A 70 -23.14 -9.86 5.23
CA LYS A 70 -24.53 -10.20 4.90
C LYS A 70 -25.55 -9.56 5.85
N ASN A 71 -25.19 -9.40 7.12
CA ASN A 71 -26.08 -8.88 8.16
C ASN A 71 -25.52 -7.55 8.69
N LYS A 72 -25.92 -6.44 8.07
CA LYS A 72 -25.67 -5.06 8.55
C LYS A 72 -26.74 -4.59 9.56
N THR A 73 -27.57 -5.51 10.03
CA THR A 73 -28.71 -5.23 10.91
C THR A 73 -28.32 -5.13 12.38
N ARG A 74 -27.09 -5.49 12.76
CA ARG A 74 -26.61 -5.42 14.14
C ARG A 74 -25.19 -4.89 14.25
N CYS A 75 -24.94 -4.16 15.32
CA CYS A 75 -23.62 -3.72 15.72
C CYS A 75 -22.74 -4.94 16.04
N PHE A 76 -21.55 -5.02 15.45
CA PHE A 76 -20.59 -6.09 15.76
C PHE A 76 -19.80 -5.85 17.05
N GLU A 77 -20.06 -4.74 17.76
CA GLU A 77 -19.40 -4.40 19.03
C GLU A 77 -20.34 -4.61 20.23
N CYS A 78 -21.54 -4.01 20.24
CA CYS A 78 -22.48 -4.17 21.36
C CYS A 78 -23.61 -5.18 21.08
N GLY A 79 -23.80 -5.62 19.84
CA GLY A 79 -24.89 -6.54 19.46
C GLY A 79 -26.26 -5.89 19.26
N GLU A 80 -26.41 -4.60 19.56
CA GLU A 80 -27.66 -3.84 19.37
C GLU A 80 -27.95 -3.59 17.88
N THR A 81 -29.21 -3.39 17.53
CA THR A 81 -29.67 -3.27 16.13
C THR A 81 -29.75 -1.83 15.59
N ASP A 82 -29.57 -0.84 16.46
CA ASP A 82 -29.79 0.57 16.11
C ASP A 82 -28.62 1.19 15.31
N HIS A 83 -27.42 0.62 15.42
CA HIS A 83 -26.22 1.16 14.77
C HIS A 83 -25.27 0.08 14.27
N LEU A 84 -24.32 0.48 13.42
CA LEU A 84 -23.18 -0.34 13.01
C LEU A 84 -21.97 -0.05 13.89
N SER A 85 -21.00 -0.98 13.95
CA SER A 85 -19.77 -0.85 14.75
C SER A 85 -19.05 0.48 14.61
N TYR A 86 -19.17 1.12 13.45
CA TYR A 86 -18.55 2.41 13.19
C TYR A 86 -19.12 3.55 14.02
N ASN A 87 -20.42 3.50 14.30
CA ASN A 87 -21.17 4.49 15.07
C ASN A 87 -21.53 3.94 16.47
N CYS A 88 -20.81 2.92 16.95
CA CYS A 88 -21.14 2.32 18.24
C CYS A 88 -20.68 3.23 19.39
N PRO A 89 -21.55 3.57 20.34
CA PRO A 89 -21.17 4.35 21.51
C PRO A 89 -20.21 3.58 22.43
N ARG A 90 -20.18 2.24 22.34
CA ARG A 90 -19.20 1.37 23.01
C ARG A 90 -17.93 1.16 22.20
N ASN A 91 -17.78 1.83 21.06
CA ASN A 91 -16.59 1.71 20.23
C ASN A 91 -15.39 2.31 20.96
N LYS A 92 -14.52 1.43 21.49
CA LYS A 92 -13.24 1.80 22.12
C LYS A 92 -12.31 2.59 21.19
N LEU A 93 -12.60 2.60 19.89
CA LEU A 93 -11.83 3.25 18.86
C LEU A 93 -12.31 4.67 18.52
N GLY A 94 -13.42 5.10 19.14
CA GLY A 94 -14.07 6.39 18.92
C GLY A 94 -14.76 6.51 17.56
N ASN A 95 -15.41 7.65 17.34
CA ASN A 95 -15.93 8.02 16.03
C ASN A 95 -14.75 8.32 15.11
N ARG A 96 -14.46 7.41 14.19
CA ARG A 96 -13.51 7.67 13.11
C ARG A 96 -14.25 8.42 12.01
N GLU A 97 -13.55 9.24 11.25
CA GLU A 97 -14.08 9.77 10.00
C GLU A 97 -13.81 8.80 8.85
N PRO A 98 -14.78 8.53 7.96
CA PRO A 98 -14.55 7.60 6.87
C PRO A 98 -13.47 8.16 5.98
N PRO A 99 -12.52 7.33 5.49
CA PRO A 99 -11.48 7.82 4.59
C PRO A 99 -12.14 8.51 3.39
N PRO A 100 -11.68 9.71 3.00
CA PRO A 100 -12.30 10.47 1.94
C PRO A 100 -12.33 9.64 0.66
N LYS A 101 -13.48 9.60 0.00
CA LYS A 101 -13.62 8.88 -1.27
C LYS A 101 -12.68 9.55 -2.28
N LYS A 102 -11.67 8.81 -2.78
CA LYS A 102 -10.83 9.29 -3.89
C LYS A 102 -11.74 9.68 -5.05
N LYS A 103 -11.69 10.94 -5.48
CA LYS A 103 -12.38 11.41 -6.68
C LYS A 103 -11.92 10.53 -7.85
N LYS A 104 -12.84 9.75 -8.43
CA LYS A 104 -12.56 8.96 -9.62
C LYS A 104 -12.54 9.93 -10.80
N ASN A 105 -11.36 10.24 -11.33
CA ASN A 105 -11.28 10.82 -12.66
C ASN A 105 -11.75 9.72 -13.63
N ARG A 106 -12.95 9.90 -14.21
CA ARG A 106 -13.45 9.03 -15.27
C ARG A 106 -12.45 9.12 -16.42
N LYS A 107 -11.72 8.04 -16.71
CA LYS A 107 -11.05 7.94 -18.01
C LYS A 107 -12.13 8.01 -19.10
N PRO A 108 -11.94 8.80 -20.17
CA PRO A 108 -12.89 8.80 -21.28
C PRO A 108 -13.03 7.38 -21.82
N GLN A 109 -14.27 6.95 -22.07
CA GLN A 109 -14.53 5.68 -22.72
C GLN A 109 -14.14 5.81 -24.19
N VAL A 110 -12.99 5.28 -24.56
CA VAL A 110 -12.68 5.03 -25.97
C VAL A 110 -13.51 3.83 -26.42
N ASN A 111 -14.54 4.10 -27.22
CA ASN A 111 -15.31 3.07 -27.89
C ASN A 111 -14.41 2.37 -28.91
N PHE A 112 -13.89 1.19 -28.57
CA PHE A 112 -13.31 0.28 -29.55
C PHE A 112 -14.45 -0.40 -30.30
N HIS A 113 -15.08 0.30 -31.23
CA HIS A 113 -15.85 -0.32 -32.30
C HIS A 113 -15.28 0.15 -33.64
N ASN A 114 -14.82 -0.84 -34.41
CA ASN A 114 -14.43 -0.77 -35.83
C ASN A 114 -13.03 -0.23 -36.15
N ILE A 115 -12.00 -1.01 -35.83
CA ILE A 115 -10.76 -0.99 -36.63
C ILE A 115 -10.59 -2.38 -37.24
N LYS A 116 -10.98 -2.47 -38.52
CA LYS A 116 -10.72 -3.61 -39.38
C LYS A 116 -9.20 -3.82 -39.45
N ARG A 117 -8.78 -5.07 -39.23
CA ARG A 117 -7.41 -5.55 -39.48
C ARG A 117 -7.05 -5.27 -40.94
N THR A 118 -6.18 -4.29 -41.18
CA THR A 118 -5.32 -4.28 -42.37
C THR A 118 -3.88 -4.45 -41.93
N LYS A 119 -3.30 -5.52 -42.46
CA LYS A 119 -1.94 -6.02 -42.29
C LYS A 119 -0.98 -5.12 -43.09
N GLN A 120 0.29 -5.07 -42.65
CA GLN A 120 1.47 -4.45 -43.29
C GLN A 120 1.54 -2.93 -43.01
N VAL A 121 2.64 -2.33 -42.57
CA VAL A 121 3.98 -2.25 -43.19
C VAL A 121 5.08 -2.02 -42.12
N LYS A 122 6.33 -2.15 -42.58
CA LYS A 122 7.62 -2.41 -41.95
C LYS A 122 8.47 -1.11 -41.84
N VAL A 123 9.33 -1.00 -40.82
CA VAL A 123 10.56 -0.13 -40.68
C VAL A 123 10.26 1.40 -40.67
N THR A 124 10.91 2.31 -39.94
CA THR A 124 12.32 2.53 -39.59
C THR A 124 12.50 3.31 -38.29
N LYS A 125 13.72 3.20 -37.77
CA LYS A 125 14.31 3.86 -36.60
C LYS A 125 14.94 5.16 -37.07
N GLU A 126 14.53 6.32 -36.55
CA GLU A 126 15.38 7.51 -36.46
C GLU A 126 15.10 8.28 -35.16
N THR A 127 16.22 8.66 -34.55
CA THR A 127 16.43 9.51 -33.37
C THR A 127 16.18 10.96 -33.73
N GLU A 128 15.38 11.68 -32.95
CA GLU A 128 15.56 13.13 -32.76
C GLU A 128 15.22 13.52 -31.32
N GLU A 129 16.15 14.26 -30.72
CA GLU A 129 16.07 14.92 -29.42
C GLU A 129 15.07 16.08 -29.50
N SER A 130 14.23 16.26 -28.48
CA SER A 130 13.48 17.51 -28.31
C SER A 130 13.17 17.76 -26.84
N ASP A 131 13.81 18.79 -26.32
CA ASP A 131 13.73 19.29 -24.97
C ASP A 131 12.34 19.84 -24.68
N GLY A 132 11.57 19.12 -23.86
CA GLY A 132 10.23 19.52 -23.45
C GLY A 132 9.99 19.11 -22.00
N SER A 133 10.38 19.97 -21.07
CA SER A 133 10.14 19.83 -19.63
C SER A 133 8.63 19.86 -19.34
N GLY A 134 8.04 18.67 -19.27
CA GLY A 134 6.71 18.44 -18.74
C GLY A 134 6.67 17.03 -18.16
N GLU A 135 6.91 16.90 -16.86
CA GLU A 135 6.79 15.61 -16.18
C GLU A 135 5.31 15.20 -16.18
N ASP A 136 4.97 14.30 -17.11
CA ASP A 136 3.63 13.75 -17.27
C ASP A 136 3.32 12.90 -16.02
N PRO A 137 2.34 13.26 -15.16
CA PRO A 137 2.10 12.61 -13.87
C PRO A 137 1.67 11.13 -13.99
N ALA A 138 1.47 10.63 -15.21
CA ALA A 138 1.25 9.23 -15.52
C ALA A 138 2.51 8.36 -15.36
N LEU A 139 3.72 8.95 -15.51
CA LEU A 139 5.00 8.26 -15.35
C LEU A 139 5.31 7.92 -13.88
N GLU A 140 4.69 8.64 -12.94
CA GLU A 140 4.82 8.38 -11.50
C GLU A 140 3.76 7.39 -10.96
N SER A 141 2.88 6.89 -11.84
CA SER A 141 1.91 5.86 -11.44
C SER A 141 2.63 4.58 -11.02
N LEU A 142 2.22 4.01 -9.88
CA LEU A 142 2.68 2.71 -9.39
C LEU A 142 2.67 1.60 -10.45
N SER A 143 1.69 1.63 -11.36
CA SER A 143 1.61 0.68 -12.47
C SER A 143 2.74 0.84 -13.48
N HIS A 144 3.20 2.07 -13.71
CA HIS A 144 4.29 2.40 -14.62
C HIS A 144 5.63 1.97 -14.02
N VAL A 145 5.88 2.32 -12.75
CA VAL A 145 7.10 1.92 -12.02
C VAL A 145 7.25 0.39 -11.94
N ILE A 146 6.14 -0.34 -11.75
CA ILE A 146 6.16 -1.80 -11.78
C ILE A 146 6.51 -2.31 -13.19
N ALA A 147 5.87 -1.78 -14.23
CA ALA A 147 6.11 -2.19 -15.62
C ALA A 147 7.55 -1.91 -16.09
N GLU A 148 8.13 -0.76 -15.72
CA GLU A 148 9.52 -0.42 -16.04
C GLU A 148 10.53 -1.34 -15.36
N ASN A 149 10.34 -1.65 -14.07
CA ASN A 149 11.22 -2.58 -13.36
C ASN A 149 11.19 -4.01 -13.95
N PHE A 150 10.09 -4.41 -14.58
CA PHE A 150 10.01 -5.69 -15.31
C PHE A 150 10.66 -5.64 -16.69
N ARG A 151 10.64 -4.47 -17.35
CA ARG A 151 11.29 -4.28 -18.66
C ARG A 151 12.80 -4.13 -18.53
N ASN A 152 13.25 -3.43 -17.50
CA ASN A 152 14.66 -3.13 -17.24
C ASN A 152 15.03 -3.55 -15.81
N PRO A 153 15.43 -4.82 -15.59
CA PRO A 153 15.98 -5.23 -14.30
C PRO A 153 17.35 -4.55 -14.11
N PRO A 154 17.64 -3.91 -12.95
CA PRO A 154 18.89 -3.20 -12.77
C PRO A 154 20.08 -4.17 -12.77
N LEU A 155 21.07 -3.87 -13.62
CA LEU A 155 22.42 -4.41 -13.50
C LEU A 155 23.08 -3.75 -12.28
N ASN A 156 23.73 -4.55 -11.44
CA ASN A 156 24.51 -4.05 -10.31
C ASN A 156 25.63 -3.16 -10.84
N ASP A 157 25.55 -1.87 -10.56
CA ASP A 157 26.70 -0.98 -10.69
C ASP A 157 26.83 -0.08 -9.46
N VAL A 158 28.06 0.02 -8.99
CA VAL A 158 28.49 0.74 -7.79
C VAL A 158 28.77 2.18 -8.20
N GLY A 159 28.00 3.14 -7.69
CA GLY A 159 28.31 4.55 -7.94
C GLY A 159 27.38 5.52 -7.24
N MET A 160 27.96 6.39 -6.41
CA MET A 160 27.32 7.47 -5.65
C MET A 160 26.18 8.20 -6.38
N SER A 161 25.04 8.39 -5.72
CA SER A 161 24.14 9.51 -6.04
C SER A 161 23.60 10.17 -4.78
N SER A 162 23.44 11.49 -4.89
CA SER A 162 23.31 12.48 -3.84
C SER A 162 22.10 12.28 -2.91
N LYS A 163 22.32 12.53 -1.61
CA LYS A 163 21.27 12.56 -0.59
C LYS A 163 20.21 13.61 -0.97
N LYS A 164 18.98 13.18 -1.26
CA LYS A 164 17.82 14.07 -1.36
C LYS A 164 17.51 14.61 0.04
N LYS A 165 17.62 15.93 0.23
CA LYS A 165 17.19 16.63 1.47
C LYS A 165 15.66 16.61 1.50
N TYR A 166 15.08 15.94 2.49
CA TYR A 166 13.65 16.03 2.78
C TYR A 166 13.37 17.40 3.41
N LYS A 167 12.41 18.14 2.84
CA LYS A 167 11.85 19.34 3.48
C LYS A 167 10.85 18.85 4.52
N GLN A 168 10.96 19.31 5.77
CA GLN A 168 9.97 19.01 6.79
C GLN A 168 8.66 19.72 6.42
N ASP A 169 7.56 18.96 6.39
CA ASP A 169 6.21 19.54 6.34
C ASP A 169 5.91 20.19 7.71
N SER A 170 5.43 21.43 7.71
CA SER A 170 4.98 22.17 8.90
C SER A 170 3.67 21.64 9.50
N TYR A 171 3.28 20.41 9.15
CA TYR A 171 2.05 19.76 9.60
C TYR A 171 2.29 18.89 10.85
N PHE A 172 3.17 19.38 11.72
CA PHE A 172 3.42 18.91 13.08
C PHE A 172 3.99 20.08 13.90
N SER A 173 3.31 21.24 13.86
CA SER A 173 3.46 22.31 14.86
C SER A 173 2.43 22.04 15.96
N ASP A 174 2.80 21.19 16.92
CA ASP A 174 2.31 21.36 18.29
C ASP A 174 2.98 22.64 18.79
N GLU A 175 2.25 23.76 18.78
CA GLU A 175 2.33 24.88 19.74
C GLU A 175 1.58 26.09 19.17
N GLU A 176 0.58 26.57 19.93
CA GLU A 176 0.50 27.99 20.29
C GLU A 176 -0.33 28.17 21.58
N ASP A 177 0.20 29.05 22.42
CA ASP A 177 -0.11 29.35 23.82
C ASP A 177 -1.44 30.11 24.06
N LEU A 178 -1.87 30.15 25.33
CA LEU A 178 -2.83 31.12 25.86
C LEU A 178 -2.09 32.10 26.79
N ASP A 179 -2.26 33.39 26.56
CA ASP A 179 -1.97 34.47 27.52
C ASP A 179 -2.85 34.35 28.79
#